data_AF-A0A1B2E002-F1
#
_entry.id   AF-A0A1B2E002-F1
#
_cell.length_a   1.000
_cell.length_b   1.000
_cell.length_c   1.000
_cell.angle_alpha   90.00
_cell.angle_beta   90.00
_cell.angle_gamma   90.00
#
_symmetry.space_group_name_H-M   'P 1'
#
loop_
_entity.id
_entity.type
_entity.pdbx_description
1 polymer ?
#
loop_
_entity_poly.entity_id
_entity_poly.type
_entity_poly.pdbx_seq_one_letter_code
_entity_poly.pdbx_strand_id
1 'polypeptide(L)'
;MKTMQHTTKWTKTLAAAGLAGILMVSASGLPSAHVHAQAQATSGNGQITAPALAAPLVTSKTLQSTEKWLEADITIPVFQGLADTKYQDQLNDIIESHAFKDLAKWEQEAAASAALAQKNGYAMHPYQLLIQYELTSDGSDNGLVSLKITTEGTGMNNPDTRIDTYNFTNEAEAKRVTLADLFGSKYPSILDAHIKSAIAADQERYFEGEDGFQGVDPEQSFYVKGGKAYIVFQEYSIAPGSTGTPEFAVKLPDREGDVHGAVQSIIPSGKHYIGKDGKIMVPLASALRQLQFDVAWNGKRKAADISKGALWSSISLNKDSYFLGKKAPRKLGAAPEMRNGHVYVPLEFLSDILNLKVSQDKHGQITISLAGK
;
A
#
# COMPACT_ATOMS: atom_id res chain seq x y z
N MET A 1 41.67 -1.51 -41.14
CA MET A 1 41.24 -2.93 -41.18
C MET A 1 41.40 -3.46 -39.76
N LYS A 2 40.42 -3.98 -39.02
CA LYS A 2 39.05 -4.44 -39.26
C LYS A 2 38.22 -4.09 -38.02
N THR A 3 37.04 -3.53 -38.24
CA THR A 3 35.92 -3.45 -37.29
C THR A 3 35.34 -4.85 -37.06
N MET A 4 35.06 -5.22 -35.81
CA MET A 4 34.25 -6.40 -35.47
C MET A 4 32.93 -5.92 -34.87
N GLN A 5 31.86 -6.06 -35.65
CA GLN A 5 30.47 -5.91 -35.21
C GLN A 5 29.96 -7.28 -34.80
N HIS A 6 29.53 -7.45 -33.56
CA HIS A 6 28.73 -8.60 -33.16
C HIS A 6 27.25 -8.21 -33.23
N THR A 7 26.52 -8.82 -34.17
CA THR A 7 25.07 -8.75 -34.27
C THR A 7 24.51 -10.09 -33.79
N THR A 8 23.84 -10.11 -32.64
CA THR A 8 23.13 -11.29 -32.15
C THR A 8 21.66 -11.15 -32.51
N LYS A 9 21.18 -12.01 -33.43
CA LYS A 9 19.76 -12.10 -33.82
C LYS A 9 19.02 -12.97 -32.79
N TRP A 10 17.99 -12.41 -32.17
CA TRP A 10 17.04 -13.16 -31.34
C TRP A 10 15.94 -13.75 -32.23
N THR A 11 15.87 -15.08 -32.30
CA THR A 11 14.72 -15.80 -32.87
C THR A 11 13.84 -16.29 -31.73
N LYS A 12 12.62 -15.74 -31.62
CA LYS A 12 11.56 -16.27 -30.76
C LYS A 12 10.99 -17.53 -31.42
N THR A 13 10.92 -18.64 -30.68
CA THR A 13 10.16 -19.82 -31.10
C THR A 13 9.12 -20.12 -30.03
N LEU A 14 7.84 -19.92 -30.38
CA LEU A 14 6.71 -20.42 -29.60
C LEU A 14 6.67 -21.95 -29.73
N ALA A 15 6.59 -22.65 -28.60
CA ALA A 15 6.16 -24.04 -28.56
C ALA A 15 4.89 -24.14 -27.73
N ALA A 16 3.78 -24.37 -28.43
CA ALA A 16 2.51 -24.77 -27.85
C ALA A 16 2.61 -26.26 -27.44
N ALA A 17 2.32 -26.56 -26.17
CA ALA A 17 2.16 -27.93 -25.70
C ALA A 17 0.66 -28.26 -25.64
N GLY A 18 0.27 -29.25 -26.45
CA GLY A 18 -1.09 -29.72 -26.60
C GLY A 18 -1.60 -30.53 -25.40
N LEU A 19 -2.90 -30.39 -25.15
CA LEU A 19 -3.69 -31.27 -24.31
C LEU A 19 -4.17 -32.47 -25.13
N ALA A 20 -3.83 -33.68 -24.70
CA ALA A 20 -4.46 -34.91 -25.13
C ALA A 20 -4.93 -35.69 -23.90
N GLY A 21 -6.23 -35.96 -23.82
CA GLY A 21 -6.86 -36.72 -22.76
C GLY A 21 -8.33 -36.98 -23.09
N ILE A 22 -8.56 -38.05 -23.85
CA ILE A 22 -9.82 -38.53 -24.42
C ILE A 22 -10.72 -39.14 -23.32
N LEU A 23 -12.05 -38.91 -23.39
CA LEU A 23 -13.05 -39.99 -23.25
C LEU A 23 -14.42 -39.55 -23.79
N MET A 24 -14.93 -40.35 -24.72
CA MET A 24 -16.18 -40.19 -25.46
C MET A 24 -17.37 -40.71 -24.65
N VAL A 25 -18.54 -40.07 -24.78
CA VAL A 25 -19.81 -40.76 -25.09
C VAL A 25 -20.68 -39.84 -25.96
N SER A 26 -21.01 -40.33 -27.14
CA SER A 26 -21.99 -39.81 -28.09
C SER A 26 -23.43 -40.18 -27.71
N ALA A 27 -24.38 -39.26 -27.84
CA ALA A 27 -25.76 -39.59 -28.21
C ALA A 27 -26.48 -38.38 -28.85
N SER A 28 -27.04 -38.66 -30.02
CA SER A 28 -27.79 -37.86 -31.00
C SER A 28 -29.11 -37.24 -30.53
N GLY A 29 -29.51 -36.13 -31.18
CA GLY A 29 -30.93 -35.82 -31.43
C GLY A 29 -31.37 -34.37 -31.14
N LEU A 30 -31.63 -33.61 -32.21
CA LEU A 30 -32.65 -32.54 -32.29
C LEU A 30 -33.77 -33.06 -33.23
N PRO A 31 -35.00 -32.49 -33.38
CA PRO A 31 -35.56 -31.25 -32.79
C PRO A 31 -37.07 -31.34 -32.36
N SER A 32 -37.59 -30.19 -31.86
CA SER A 32 -38.95 -29.62 -32.06
C SER A 32 -40.18 -30.01 -31.20
N ALA A 33 -40.71 -28.97 -30.55
CA ALA A 33 -42.11 -28.53 -30.38
C ALA A 33 -43.10 -29.37 -29.53
N HIS A 34 -43.60 -28.79 -28.42
CA HIS A 34 -44.99 -28.28 -28.31
C HIS A 34 -45.25 -27.54 -26.97
N VAL A 35 -45.75 -26.32 -27.15
CA VAL A 35 -46.67 -25.45 -26.40
C VAL A 35 -47.33 -25.95 -25.09
N HIS A 36 -47.49 -24.98 -24.18
CA HIS A 36 -48.51 -24.77 -23.13
C HIS A 36 -48.13 -25.05 -21.67
N ALA A 37 -47.79 -23.97 -20.95
CA ALA A 37 -48.44 -23.60 -19.69
C ALA A 37 -48.04 -22.16 -19.31
N GLN A 38 -49.00 -21.24 -19.37
CA GLN A 38 -48.91 -19.97 -18.65
C GLN A 38 -49.00 -20.27 -17.15
N ALA A 39 -47.97 -19.86 -16.41
CA ALA A 39 -48.10 -19.51 -15.00
C ALA A 39 -47.51 -18.11 -14.85
N GLN A 40 -48.37 -17.10 -14.87
CA GLN A 40 -48.03 -15.82 -14.25
C GLN A 40 -48.00 -16.04 -12.75
N ALA A 41 -46.80 -16.04 -12.18
CA ALA A 41 -46.58 -15.73 -10.79
C ALA A 41 -45.66 -14.50 -10.74
N THR A 42 -46.23 -13.37 -10.38
CA THR A 42 -45.51 -12.20 -9.91
C THR A 42 -44.74 -12.57 -8.64
N SER A 43 -43.43 -12.45 -8.67
CA SER A 43 -42.61 -12.32 -7.46
C SER A 43 -41.37 -11.53 -7.82
N GLY A 44 -41.30 -10.31 -7.29
CA GLY A 44 -40.12 -9.48 -7.37
C GLY A 44 -38.96 -10.18 -6.66
N ASN A 45 -37.98 -10.62 -7.43
CA ASN A 45 -36.65 -10.89 -6.91
C ASN A 45 -35.74 -9.81 -7.47
N GLY A 46 -35.57 -8.74 -6.69
CA GLY A 46 -34.36 -7.95 -6.78
C GLY A 46 -33.19 -8.91 -6.52
N GLN A 47 -32.55 -9.36 -7.59
CA GLN A 47 -31.23 -9.96 -7.49
C GLN A 47 -30.34 -8.88 -6.88
N ILE A 48 -30.06 -9.07 -5.59
CA ILE A 48 -28.88 -8.49 -4.97
C ILE A 48 -27.73 -9.17 -5.69
N THR A 49 -27.26 -8.59 -6.79
CA THR A 49 -25.95 -8.91 -7.34
C THR A 49 -24.97 -8.56 -6.23
N ALA A 50 -24.42 -9.59 -5.59
CA ALA A 50 -23.24 -9.42 -4.75
C ALA A 50 -22.23 -8.60 -5.57
N PRO A 51 -21.65 -7.52 -5.03
CA PRO A 51 -20.62 -6.79 -5.75
C PRO A 51 -19.55 -7.79 -6.14
N ALA A 52 -19.32 -7.92 -7.46
CA ALA A 52 -18.23 -8.73 -7.96
C ALA A 52 -16.96 -8.24 -7.27
N LEU A 53 -16.31 -9.11 -6.49
CA LEU A 53 -15.00 -8.82 -5.91
C LEU A 53 -14.09 -8.40 -7.06
N ALA A 54 -13.58 -7.18 -7.00
CA ALA A 54 -12.61 -6.70 -7.97
C ALA A 54 -11.43 -7.68 -7.98
N ALA A 55 -10.98 -8.08 -9.17
CA ALA A 55 -9.83 -8.96 -9.30
C ALA A 55 -8.60 -8.29 -8.63
N PRO A 56 -7.76 -9.04 -7.91
CA PRO A 56 -6.58 -8.48 -7.27
C PRO A 56 -5.61 -7.94 -8.32
N LEU A 57 -4.98 -6.79 -8.03
CA LEU A 57 -3.99 -6.16 -8.92
C LEU A 57 -2.81 -7.07 -9.24
N VAL A 58 -2.45 -7.95 -8.30
CA VAL A 58 -1.34 -8.90 -8.40
C VAL A 58 -1.84 -10.31 -8.10
N THR A 59 -1.46 -11.24 -8.95
CA THR A 59 -1.57 -12.69 -8.72
C THR A 59 -0.17 -13.28 -8.58
N SER A 60 -0.06 -14.57 -8.30
CA SER A 60 1.22 -15.24 -8.11
C SER A 60 1.42 -16.37 -9.11
N LYS A 61 2.65 -16.53 -9.57
CA LYS A 61 3.13 -17.71 -10.29
C LYS A 61 4.24 -18.36 -9.49
N THR A 62 4.28 -19.69 -9.47
CA THR A 62 5.38 -20.44 -8.86
C THR A 62 6.34 -20.99 -9.90
N LEU A 63 7.62 -21.07 -9.55
CA LEU A 63 8.65 -21.78 -10.31
C LEU A 63 9.12 -22.98 -9.50
N GLN A 64 9.67 -23.99 -10.19
CA GLN A 64 10.17 -25.21 -9.58
C GLN A 64 11.56 -25.48 -10.13
N SER A 65 12.47 -25.94 -9.26
CA SER A 65 13.78 -26.41 -9.70
C SER A 65 13.68 -27.82 -10.29
N THR A 66 14.57 -28.12 -11.23
CA THR A 66 14.80 -29.48 -11.74
C THR A 66 16.07 -30.11 -11.15
N GLU A 67 16.86 -29.34 -10.41
CA GLU A 67 18.09 -29.80 -9.75
C GLU A 67 17.77 -30.40 -8.39
N LYS A 68 18.10 -31.68 -8.19
CA LYS A 68 17.82 -32.40 -6.94
C LYS A 68 18.61 -31.88 -5.73
N TRP A 69 19.72 -31.17 -5.99
CA TRP A 69 20.52 -30.54 -4.95
C TRP A 69 20.09 -29.10 -4.63
N LEU A 70 18.94 -28.66 -5.16
CA LEU A 70 18.34 -27.37 -4.85
C LEU A 70 16.87 -27.54 -4.44
N GLU A 71 16.54 -27.13 -3.23
CA GLU A 71 15.16 -26.93 -2.78
C GLU A 71 14.75 -25.48 -3.11
N ALA A 72 13.82 -25.31 -4.05
CA ALA A 72 13.36 -23.99 -4.48
C ALA A 72 11.89 -23.74 -4.11
N ASP A 73 11.64 -22.70 -3.32
CA ASP A 73 10.32 -22.14 -3.05
C ASP A 73 10.26 -20.73 -3.67
N ILE A 74 9.75 -20.68 -4.90
CA ILE A 74 9.74 -19.46 -5.71
C ILE A 74 8.31 -19.07 -6.00
N THR A 75 7.91 -17.91 -5.49
CA THR A 75 6.63 -17.27 -5.75
C THR A 75 6.87 -15.86 -6.29
N ILE A 76 6.56 -15.64 -7.56
CA ILE A 76 6.73 -14.35 -8.24
C ILE A 76 5.39 -13.64 -8.49
N PRO A 77 5.35 -12.32 -8.42
CA PRO A 77 4.14 -11.54 -8.70
C PRO A 77 3.88 -11.45 -10.21
N VAL A 78 2.60 -11.49 -10.57
CA VAL A 78 2.11 -11.25 -11.92
C VAL A 78 1.05 -10.16 -11.84
N PHE A 79 1.37 -8.97 -12.34
CA PHE A 79 0.46 -7.84 -12.41
C PHE A 79 -0.62 -8.08 -13.47
N GLN A 80 -1.85 -7.70 -13.14
CA GLN A 80 -3.00 -7.73 -14.02
C GLN A 80 -3.88 -6.49 -13.81
N GLY A 81 -4.52 -6.03 -14.88
CA GLY A 81 -5.44 -4.88 -14.81
C GLY A 81 -4.76 -3.52 -14.66
N LEU A 82 -3.46 -3.40 -15.00
CA LEU A 82 -2.83 -2.09 -15.14
C LEU A 82 -3.42 -1.34 -16.33
N ALA A 83 -3.47 -0.01 -16.22
CA ALA A 83 -3.98 0.86 -17.28
C ALA A 83 -3.03 0.87 -18.51
N ASP A 84 -1.72 0.84 -18.25
CA ASP A 84 -0.69 0.66 -19.27
C ASP A 84 -0.36 -0.83 -19.45
N THR A 85 -1.02 -1.47 -20.42
CA THR A 85 -0.84 -2.91 -20.68
C THR A 85 0.55 -3.25 -21.21
N LYS A 86 1.21 -2.32 -21.91
CA LYS A 86 2.57 -2.53 -22.41
C LYS A 86 3.56 -2.54 -21.25
N TYR A 87 3.44 -1.57 -20.34
CA TYR A 87 4.26 -1.56 -19.12
C TYR A 87 4.00 -2.80 -18.26
N GLN A 88 2.75 -3.24 -18.14
CA GLN A 88 2.40 -4.47 -17.42
C GLN A 88 3.16 -5.68 -17.97
N ASP A 89 3.10 -5.91 -19.28
CA ASP A 89 3.77 -7.04 -19.92
C ASP A 89 5.29 -6.96 -19.75
N GLN A 90 5.86 -5.76 -19.86
CA GLN A 90 7.30 -5.53 -19.64
C GLN A 90 7.72 -5.79 -18.20
N LEU A 91 6.95 -5.31 -17.22
CA LEU A 91 7.25 -5.48 -15.80
C LEU A 91 7.17 -6.96 -15.41
N ASN A 92 6.12 -7.66 -15.86
CA ASN A 92 5.97 -9.10 -15.64
C ASN A 92 7.14 -9.89 -16.27
N ASP A 93 7.53 -9.57 -17.50
CA ASP A 93 8.66 -10.21 -18.20
C ASP A 93 10.01 -9.97 -17.48
N ILE A 94 10.24 -8.76 -16.96
CA ILE A 94 11.45 -8.42 -16.19
C ILE A 94 11.51 -9.25 -14.90
N ILE A 95 10.42 -9.28 -14.13
CA ILE A 95 10.33 -9.99 -12.85
C ILE A 95 10.53 -11.50 -13.08
N GLU A 96 9.82 -12.06 -14.06
CA GLU A 96 9.94 -13.47 -14.42
C GLU A 96 11.36 -13.81 -14.90
N SER A 97 11.95 -12.97 -15.76
CA SER A 97 13.32 -13.16 -16.25
C SER A 97 14.37 -13.12 -15.13
N HIS A 98 14.18 -12.26 -14.12
CA HIS A 98 15.08 -12.21 -12.96
C HIS A 98 14.98 -13.49 -12.14
N ALA A 99 13.77 -13.94 -11.81
CA ALA A 99 13.58 -15.17 -11.05
C ALA A 99 14.11 -16.41 -11.78
N PHE A 100 13.95 -16.50 -13.10
CA PHE A 100 14.56 -17.59 -13.89
C PHE A 100 16.08 -17.53 -13.89
N LYS A 101 16.70 -16.34 -13.93
CA LYS A 101 18.16 -16.20 -13.83
C LYS A 101 18.66 -16.62 -12.46
N ASP A 102 17.97 -16.24 -11.39
CA ASP A 102 18.31 -16.64 -10.03
C ASP A 102 18.18 -18.16 -9.85
N LEU A 103 17.08 -18.75 -10.32
CA LEU A 103 16.90 -20.19 -10.31
C LEU A 103 18.03 -20.90 -11.06
N ALA A 104 18.33 -20.49 -12.29
CA ALA A 104 19.40 -21.11 -13.09
C ALA A 104 20.79 -20.96 -12.44
N LYS A 105 21.07 -19.80 -11.82
CA LYS A 105 22.31 -19.57 -11.05
C LYS A 105 22.41 -20.57 -9.90
N TRP A 106 21.37 -20.68 -9.08
CA TRP A 106 21.37 -21.56 -7.91
C TRP A 106 21.37 -23.04 -8.27
N GLU A 107 20.72 -23.45 -9.36
CA GLU A 107 20.81 -24.81 -9.90
C GLU A 107 22.24 -25.15 -10.29
N GLN A 108 22.93 -24.24 -11.00
CA GLN A 108 24.31 -24.42 -11.40
C GLN A 108 25.25 -24.51 -10.18
N GLU A 109 25.09 -23.63 -9.19
CA GLU A 109 25.92 -23.60 -7.99
C GLU A 109 25.72 -24.85 -7.12
N ALA A 110 24.47 -25.29 -6.94
CA ALA A 110 24.13 -26.52 -6.22
C ALA A 110 24.74 -27.75 -6.90
N ALA A 111 24.58 -27.88 -8.22
CA ALA A 111 25.14 -29.00 -8.99
C ALA A 111 26.69 -29.03 -8.92
N ALA A 112 27.34 -27.87 -9.03
CA ALA A 112 28.79 -27.78 -8.92
C ALA A 112 29.30 -28.16 -7.52
N SER A 113 28.61 -27.69 -6.47
CA SER A 113 28.95 -28.03 -5.09
C SER A 113 28.75 -29.52 -4.80
N ALA A 114 27.70 -30.14 -5.36
CA ALA A 114 27.47 -31.57 -5.23
C ALA A 114 28.57 -32.41 -5.91
N ALA A 115 29.03 -32.00 -7.09
CA ALA A 115 30.14 -32.66 -7.77
C ALA A 115 31.45 -32.58 -6.94
N LEU A 116 31.70 -31.44 -6.28
CA LEU A 116 32.84 -31.26 -5.38
C LEU A 116 32.72 -32.12 -4.11
N ALA A 117 31.53 -32.17 -3.50
CA ALA A 117 31.24 -33.00 -2.34
C ALA A 117 31.50 -34.48 -2.63
N GLN A 118 31.00 -34.97 -3.76
CA GLN A 118 31.24 -36.34 -4.22
C GLN A 118 32.73 -36.61 -4.44
N LYS A 119 33.46 -35.68 -5.07
CA LYS A 119 34.90 -35.83 -5.33
C LYS A 119 35.73 -35.87 -4.04
N ASN A 120 35.35 -35.07 -3.05
CA ASN A 120 36.11 -34.88 -1.82
C ASN A 120 35.58 -35.75 -0.65
N GLY A 121 34.52 -36.52 -0.87
CA GLY A 121 34.02 -37.51 0.09
C GLY A 121 33.28 -36.93 1.30
N TYR A 122 32.70 -35.74 1.19
CA TYR A 122 31.85 -35.18 2.25
C TYR A 122 30.36 -35.19 1.85
N ALA A 123 29.49 -35.29 2.86
CA ALA A 123 28.05 -35.25 2.65
C ALA A 123 27.59 -33.81 2.40
N MET A 124 26.68 -33.63 1.44
CA MET A 124 26.08 -32.35 1.10
C MET A 124 24.58 -32.39 1.41
N HIS A 125 24.07 -31.28 1.93
CA HIS A 125 22.64 -31.02 1.98
C HIS A 125 22.23 -30.16 0.77
N PRO A 126 21.01 -30.32 0.24
CA PRO A 126 20.50 -29.44 -0.80
C PRO A 126 20.66 -27.97 -0.41
N TYR A 127 21.04 -27.15 -1.37
CA TYR A 127 20.94 -25.70 -1.24
C TYR A 127 19.47 -25.29 -1.21
N GLN A 128 19.19 -24.07 -0.75
CA GLN A 128 17.84 -23.52 -0.70
C GLN A 128 17.78 -22.22 -1.50
N LEU A 129 16.68 -22.04 -2.24
CA LEU A 129 16.35 -20.77 -2.89
C LEU A 129 14.91 -20.39 -2.54
N LEU A 130 14.76 -19.25 -1.87
CA LEU A 130 13.49 -18.64 -1.52
C LEU A 130 13.31 -17.36 -2.32
N ILE A 131 12.22 -17.23 -3.07
CA ILE A 131 11.83 -15.97 -3.70
C ILE A 131 10.39 -15.68 -3.32
N GLN A 132 10.17 -14.55 -2.63
CA GLN A 132 8.85 -14.11 -2.18
C GLN A 132 8.63 -12.64 -2.52
N TYR A 133 7.37 -12.24 -2.62
CA TYR A 133 7.01 -10.85 -2.86
C TYR A 133 5.98 -10.33 -1.86
N GLU A 134 5.99 -9.01 -1.68
CA GLU A 134 4.98 -8.26 -0.94
C GLU A 134 4.52 -7.06 -1.78
N LEU A 135 3.22 -6.98 -2.07
CA LEU A 135 2.60 -5.76 -2.60
C LEU A 135 2.39 -4.78 -1.43
N THR A 136 3.39 -3.93 -1.20
CA THR A 136 3.45 -3.01 -0.06
C THR A 136 2.53 -1.78 -0.21
N SER A 137 2.16 -1.44 -1.44
CA SER A 137 1.10 -0.48 -1.78
C SER A 137 0.45 -0.88 -3.10
N ASP A 138 -0.88 -0.88 -3.17
CA ASP A 138 -1.67 -1.23 -4.36
C ASP A 138 -2.13 0.00 -5.18
N GLY A 139 -1.67 1.19 -4.79
CA GLY A 139 -2.06 2.45 -5.43
C GLY A 139 -3.36 3.06 -4.92
N SER A 140 -4.04 2.44 -3.96
CA SER A 140 -5.23 3.03 -3.32
C SER A 140 -4.93 4.36 -2.61
N ASP A 141 -3.72 4.50 -2.07
CA ASP A 141 -3.21 5.72 -1.46
C ASP A 141 -2.36 6.52 -2.47
N ASN A 142 -3.02 7.42 -3.21
CA ASN A 142 -2.40 8.40 -4.12
C ASN A 142 -1.79 7.81 -5.39
N GLY A 143 -2.29 6.66 -5.86
CA GLY A 143 -1.92 6.07 -7.16
C GLY A 143 -0.56 5.39 -7.21
N LEU A 144 0.20 5.38 -6.10
CA LEU A 144 1.53 4.76 -6.01
C LEU A 144 1.43 3.26 -5.72
N VAL A 145 1.80 2.45 -6.70
CA VAL A 145 1.99 1.01 -6.56
C VAL A 145 3.42 0.74 -6.14
N SER A 146 3.61 -0.12 -5.13
CA SER A 146 4.93 -0.46 -4.61
C SER A 146 5.03 -1.94 -4.26
N LEU A 147 6.03 -2.60 -4.84
CA LEU A 147 6.28 -4.03 -4.73
C LEU A 147 7.70 -4.25 -4.21
N LYS A 148 7.83 -5.14 -3.22
CA LYS A 148 9.10 -5.64 -2.70
C LYS A 148 9.22 -7.12 -3.06
N ILE A 149 10.35 -7.53 -3.63
CA ILE A 149 10.72 -8.93 -3.87
C ILE A 149 11.96 -9.23 -3.03
N THR A 150 11.93 -10.31 -2.27
CA THR A 150 13.06 -10.81 -1.49
C THR A 150 13.52 -12.12 -2.11
N THR A 151 14.77 -12.16 -2.54
CA THR A 151 15.45 -13.37 -3.01
C THR A 151 16.49 -13.74 -1.97
N GLU A 152 16.35 -14.92 -1.36
CA GLU A 152 17.29 -15.46 -0.39
C GLU A 152 17.77 -16.81 -0.89
N GLY A 153 19.09 -16.97 -1.03
CA GLY A 153 19.68 -18.24 -1.38
C GLY A 153 20.68 -18.69 -0.35
N THR A 154 20.58 -19.95 0.06
CA THR A 154 21.41 -20.54 1.12
C THR A 154 22.18 -21.72 0.56
N GLY A 155 23.51 -21.58 0.54
CA GLY A 155 24.45 -22.60 0.11
C GLY A 155 25.18 -23.26 1.28
N MET A 156 26.50 -23.37 1.17
CA MET A 156 27.38 -23.82 2.27
C MET A 156 27.66 -22.74 3.32
N ASN A 157 27.40 -21.48 2.98
CA ASN A 157 27.65 -20.31 3.84
C ASN A 157 26.33 -19.75 4.38
N ASN A 158 26.39 -18.58 5.00
CA ASN A 158 25.20 -17.83 5.40
C ASN A 158 24.30 -17.53 4.18
N PRO A 159 23.00 -17.31 4.40
CA PRO A 159 22.09 -16.87 3.36
C PRO A 159 22.59 -15.60 2.68
N ASP A 160 22.49 -15.54 1.36
CA ASP A 160 22.70 -14.36 0.52
C ASP A 160 21.33 -13.76 0.19
N THR A 161 21.05 -12.57 0.73
CA THR A 161 19.76 -11.91 0.55
C THR A 161 19.87 -10.69 -0.38
N ARG A 162 19.04 -10.67 -1.42
CA ARG A 162 18.83 -9.53 -2.31
C ARG A 162 17.40 -9.03 -2.23
N ILE A 163 17.22 -7.71 -2.19
CA ILE A 163 15.89 -7.08 -2.26
C ILE A 163 15.74 -6.27 -3.55
N ASP A 164 14.77 -6.64 -4.36
CA ASP A 164 14.37 -5.90 -5.56
C ASP A 164 13.07 -5.12 -5.28
N THR A 165 13.00 -3.86 -5.70
CA THR A 165 11.83 -2.99 -5.45
C THR A 165 11.33 -2.35 -6.72
N TYR A 166 10.00 -2.31 -6.91
CA TYR A 166 9.35 -1.69 -8.06
C TYR A 166 8.31 -0.67 -7.60
N ASN A 167 8.45 0.58 -8.04
CA ASN A 167 7.59 1.70 -7.64
C ASN A 167 7.13 2.48 -8.86
N PHE A 168 5.83 2.59 -9.05
CA PHE A 168 5.26 3.27 -10.22
C PHE A 168 3.84 3.80 -9.95
N THR A 169 3.39 4.77 -10.75
CA THR A 169 1.97 5.17 -10.79
C THR A 169 1.21 4.41 -11.87
N ASN A 170 0.03 3.89 -11.54
CA ASN A 170 -0.85 3.18 -12.48
C ASN A 170 -1.74 4.16 -13.26
N GLU A 171 -1.12 4.91 -14.17
CA GLU A 171 -1.77 5.83 -15.09
C GLU A 171 -1.90 5.21 -16.50
N ALA A 172 -2.54 5.91 -17.44
CA ALA A 172 -2.65 5.45 -18.84
C ALA A 172 -1.27 5.21 -19.50
N GLU A 173 -0.27 5.96 -19.05
CA GLU A 173 1.15 5.68 -19.29
C GLU A 173 1.80 5.55 -17.90
N ALA A 174 2.27 4.35 -17.56
CA ALA A 174 2.82 4.09 -16.24
C ALA A 174 4.13 4.86 -16.05
N LYS A 175 4.29 5.49 -14.89
CA LYS A 175 5.50 6.27 -14.58
C LYS A 175 6.22 5.65 -13.41
N ARG A 176 7.51 5.39 -13.59
CA ARG A 176 8.41 5.04 -12.48
C ARG A 176 8.42 6.18 -11.47
N VAL A 177 8.32 5.84 -10.19
CA VAL A 177 8.45 6.78 -9.08
C VAL A 177 9.85 6.71 -8.50
N THR A 178 10.46 7.88 -8.30
CA THR A 178 11.80 8.06 -7.73
C THR A 178 11.72 8.67 -6.33
N LEU A 179 12.84 8.66 -5.59
CA LEU A 179 12.93 9.37 -4.30
C LEU A 179 12.73 10.89 -4.46
N ALA A 180 13.12 11.46 -5.60
CA ALA A 180 12.87 12.87 -5.90
C ALA A 180 11.37 13.17 -6.06
N ASP A 181 10.58 12.25 -6.61
CA ASP A 181 9.12 12.40 -6.72
C ASP A 181 8.42 12.26 -5.36
N LEU A 182 9.02 11.54 -4.41
CA LEU A 182 8.49 11.38 -3.06
C LEU A 182 8.86 12.56 -2.15
N PHE A 183 10.11 13.03 -2.20
CA PHE A 183 10.68 13.95 -1.22
C PHE A 183 11.12 15.30 -1.81
N GLY A 184 10.92 15.51 -3.12
CA GLY A 184 11.35 16.69 -3.86
C GLY A 184 12.85 16.73 -4.14
N SER A 185 13.34 17.81 -4.73
CA SER A 185 14.76 17.97 -5.11
C SER A 185 15.75 17.95 -3.94
N LYS A 186 15.26 18.14 -2.71
CA LYS A 186 16.06 18.08 -1.47
C LYS A 186 16.08 16.69 -0.83
N TYR A 187 15.58 15.66 -1.52
CA TYR A 187 15.55 14.29 -0.99
C TYR A 187 16.90 13.80 -0.44
N PRO A 188 18.07 14.06 -1.06
CA PRO A 188 19.32 13.49 -0.53
C PRO A 188 19.59 14.02 0.87
N SER A 189 19.46 15.34 1.08
CA SER A 189 19.68 15.95 2.39
C SER A 189 18.68 15.49 3.45
N ILE A 190 17.43 15.25 3.07
CA ILE A 190 16.37 14.78 4.00
C ILE A 190 16.67 13.34 4.43
N LEU A 191 16.95 12.46 3.47
CA LEU A 191 17.18 11.04 3.72
C LEU A 191 18.51 10.82 4.43
N ASP A 192 19.59 11.46 3.97
CA ASP A 192 20.92 11.34 4.59
C ASP A 192 20.90 11.76 6.05
N ALA A 193 20.23 12.86 6.38
CA ALA A 193 20.12 13.33 7.75
C ALA A 193 19.34 12.32 8.63
N HIS A 194 18.24 11.78 8.10
CA HIS A 194 17.44 10.78 8.81
C HIS A 194 18.21 9.48 9.03
N ILE A 195 18.86 8.95 8.00
CA ILE A 195 19.59 7.68 8.03
C ILE A 195 20.83 7.81 8.92
N LYS A 196 21.59 8.90 8.82
CA LYS A 196 22.72 9.17 9.74
C LYS A 196 22.27 9.22 11.19
N SER A 197 21.13 9.87 11.48
CA SER A 197 20.58 9.88 12.83
C SER A 197 20.15 8.49 13.31
N ALA A 198 19.63 7.63 12.42
CA ALA A 198 19.24 6.27 12.78
C ALA A 198 20.45 5.38 13.02
N ILE A 199 21.48 5.47 12.17
CA ILE A 199 22.75 4.72 12.32
C ILE A 199 23.46 5.13 13.61
N ALA A 200 23.53 6.43 13.93
CA ALA A 200 24.16 6.91 15.15
C ALA A 200 23.49 6.39 16.44
N ALA A 201 22.21 6.00 16.38
CA ALA A 201 21.50 5.42 17.51
C ALA A 201 21.81 3.92 17.73
N ASP A 202 22.45 3.26 16.76
CA ASP A 202 22.74 1.81 16.76
C ASP A 202 24.08 1.52 16.04
N GLN A 203 25.11 2.31 16.37
CA GLN A 203 26.36 2.39 15.60
C GLN A 203 27.11 1.05 15.50
N GLU A 204 27.02 0.18 16.49
CA GLU A 204 27.71 -1.13 16.53
C GLU A 204 27.29 -2.08 15.40
N ARG A 205 26.14 -1.82 14.75
CA ARG A 205 25.60 -2.66 13.67
C ARG A 205 25.98 -2.20 12.27
N TYR A 206 26.68 -1.08 12.13
CA TYR A 206 26.99 -0.45 10.85
C TYR A 206 28.49 -0.23 10.69
N PHE A 207 28.94 -0.17 9.44
CA PHE A 207 30.32 0.17 9.14
C PHE A 207 30.61 1.66 9.40
N GLU A 208 31.87 1.95 9.70
CA GLU A 208 32.37 3.32 9.93
C GLU A 208 33.26 3.77 8.77
N GLY A 209 33.55 5.08 8.71
CA GLY A 209 34.47 5.64 7.72
C GLY A 209 33.95 5.49 6.29
N GLU A 210 34.85 5.16 5.36
CA GLU A 210 34.56 5.01 3.92
C GLU A 210 33.67 3.80 3.61
N ASP A 211 33.72 2.76 4.44
CA ASP A 211 32.90 1.55 4.29
C ASP A 211 31.48 1.73 4.84
N GLY A 212 31.24 2.82 5.58
CA GLY A 212 29.95 3.19 6.16
C GLY A 212 28.98 3.86 5.19
N PHE A 213 27.86 4.36 5.72
CA PHE A 213 26.87 5.08 4.94
C PHE A 213 27.41 6.42 4.40
N GLN A 214 27.59 6.51 3.08
CA GLN A 214 28.08 7.71 2.40
C GLN A 214 26.98 8.67 1.94
N GLY A 215 25.74 8.22 1.89
CA GLY A 215 24.60 8.96 1.33
C GLY A 215 23.70 8.04 0.51
N VAL A 216 22.47 8.46 0.27
CA VAL A 216 21.54 7.71 -0.59
C VAL A 216 21.94 7.84 -2.07
N ASP A 217 21.91 6.72 -2.80
CA ASP A 217 22.07 6.74 -4.25
C ASP A 217 20.80 7.31 -4.93
N PRO A 218 20.91 8.01 -6.07
CA PRO A 218 19.72 8.46 -6.82
C PRO A 218 18.77 7.32 -7.23
N GLU A 219 19.31 6.13 -7.44
CA GLU A 219 18.61 4.91 -7.80
C GLU A 219 18.45 3.95 -6.61
N GLN A 220 18.66 4.43 -5.38
CA GLN A 220 18.53 3.64 -4.15
C GLN A 220 17.18 2.91 -4.10
N SER A 221 17.24 1.61 -3.82
CA SER A 221 16.04 0.78 -3.64
C SER A 221 15.18 1.33 -2.50
N PHE A 222 13.87 1.39 -2.73
CA PHE A 222 12.91 1.78 -1.72
C PHE A 222 11.56 1.11 -1.98
N TYR A 223 10.72 1.01 -0.97
CA TYR A 223 9.30 0.70 -1.15
C TYR A 223 8.45 1.59 -0.26
N VAL A 224 7.15 1.68 -0.50
CA VAL A 224 6.23 2.46 0.34
C VAL A 224 5.21 1.58 1.03
N LYS A 225 4.99 1.85 2.32
CA LYS A 225 3.99 1.14 3.12
C LYS A 225 3.51 2.03 4.26
N GLY A 226 2.19 2.22 4.36
CA GLY A 226 1.58 2.96 5.48
C GLY A 226 2.09 4.39 5.64
N GLY A 227 2.16 5.16 4.55
CA GLY A 227 2.58 6.57 4.56
C GLY A 227 4.08 6.80 4.81
N LYS A 228 4.91 5.77 4.70
CA LYS A 228 6.37 5.85 4.82
C LYS A 228 7.04 5.24 3.59
N ALA A 229 8.18 5.80 3.20
CA ALA A 229 9.14 5.13 2.34
C ALA A 229 10.14 4.37 3.21
N TYR A 230 10.44 3.14 2.84
CA TYR A 230 11.48 2.32 3.45
C TYR A 230 12.66 2.33 2.49
N ILE A 231 13.75 2.98 2.88
CA ILE A 231 14.99 3.05 2.10
C ILE A 231 15.79 1.78 2.38
N VAL A 232 16.05 0.98 1.35
CA VAL A 232 16.61 -0.38 1.47
C VAL A 232 18.07 -0.38 1.07
N PHE A 233 18.92 -0.92 1.94
CA PHE A 233 20.34 -1.15 1.70
C PHE A 233 20.58 -2.65 1.53
N GLN A 234 21.26 -3.04 0.46
CA GLN A 234 21.58 -4.45 0.19
C GLN A 234 22.55 -4.98 1.26
N GLU A 235 22.61 -6.30 1.41
CA GLU A 235 23.56 -6.96 2.32
C GLU A 235 24.99 -6.48 2.05
N TYR A 236 25.79 -6.30 3.10
CA TYR A 236 27.18 -5.78 3.05
C TYR A 236 27.38 -4.34 2.56
N SER A 237 26.33 -3.61 2.16
CA SER A 237 26.52 -2.27 1.57
C SER A 237 26.92 -1.19 2.57
N ILE A 238 26.39 -1.24 3.80
CA ILE A 238 26.68 -0.27 4.87
C ILE A 238 26.86 -0.94 6.24
N ALA A 239 26.79 -2.27 6.30
CA ALA A 239 26.75 -3.06 7.53
C ALA A 239 27.21 -4.50 7.26
N PRO A 240 27.74 -5.23 8.25
CA PRO A 240 28.09 -6.64 8.10
C PRO A 240 26.85 -7.51 7.83
N GLY A 241 27.05 -8.70 7.23
CA GLY A 241 25.95 -9.62 6.88
C GLY A 241 25.06 -10.03 8.05
N SER A 242 25.54 -10.01 9.30
CA SER A 242 24.71 -10.23 10.49
C SER A 242 23.59 -9.20 10.67
N THR A 243 23.73 -8.01 10.07
CA THR A 243 22.70 -6.96 10.06
C THR A 243 21.66 -7.20 8.96
N GLY A 244 21.93 -8.10 8.01
CA GLY A 244 21.07 -8.41 6.87
C GLY A 244 20.99 -7.25 5.88
N THR A 245 19.77 -6.91 5.45
CA THR A 245 19.47 -5.81 4.53
C THR A 245 18.84 -4.63 5.32
N PRO A 246 19.60 -3.61 5.74
CA PRO A 246 19.07 -2.51 6.54
C PRO A 246 17.96 -1.74 5.82
N GLU A 247 16.88 -1.44 6.54
CA GLU A 247 15.75 -0.65 6.03
C GLU A 247 15.46 0.54 6.96
N PHE A 248 15.39 1.74 6.38
CA PHE A 248 15.11 2.97 7.13
C PHE A 248 13.75 3.55 6.74
N ALA A 249 12.83 3.58 7.70
CA ALA A 249 11.46 4.05 7.49
C ALA A 249 11.34 5.58 7.63
N VAL A 250 11.19 6.28 6.52
CA VAL A 250 11.06 7.74 6.46
C VAL A 250 9.61 8.12 6.17
N LYS A 251 9.03 8.99 6.99
CA LYS A 251 7.67 9.51 6.74
C LYS A 251 7.64 10.25 5.40
N LEU A 252 6.67 9.93 4.54
CA LEU A 252 6.43 10.69 3.32
C LEU A 252 6.01 12.13 3.68
N PRO A 253 6.48 13.15 2.94
CA PRO A 253 5.96 14.50 3.07
C PRO A 253 4.46 14.50 2.76
N ASP A 254 3.70 15.33 3.49
CA ASP A 254 2.30 15.54 3.16
C ASP A 254 2.25 16.23 1.78
N ARG A 255 1.80 15.55 0.71
CA ARG A 255 1.67 16.22 -0.60
C ARG A 255 0.46 17.15 -0.60
N GLU A 256 0.53 18.16 -1.45
CA GLU A 256 -0.63 18.99 -1.78
C GLU A 256 -1.72 18.11 -2.40
N GLY A 257 -2.72 17.72 -1.59
CA GLY A 257 -3.78 16.80 -1.99
C GLY A 257 -3.73 15.40 -1.37
N ASP A 258 -2.68 15.06 -0.61
CA ASP A 258 -2.60 13.80 0.13
C ASP A 258 -3.52 13.85 1.36
N VAL A 259 -4.78 13.44 1.16
CA VAL A 259 -5.71 13.13 2.24
C VAL A 259 -5.54 11.65 2.57
N HIS A 260 -4.62 11.32 3.46
CA HIS A 260 -4.42 9.95 3.92
C HIS A 260 -5.69 9.38 4.58
N GLY A 261 -6.31 8.38 3.93
CA GLY A 261 -7.42 7.60 4.44
C GLY A 261 -8.70 8.40 4.74
N ALA A 262 -9.82 7.71 4.94
CA ALA A 262 -11.00 8.35 5.49
C ALA A 262 -10.65 8.90 6.88
N VAL A 263 -10.30 10.19 6.98
CA VAL A 263 -10.01 10.83 8.26
C VAL A 263 -11.27 10.69 9.10
N GLN A 264 -11.19 9.85 10.13
CA GLN A 264 -12.26 9.62 11.10
C GLN A 264 -11.83 10.17 12.45
N SER A 265 -12.76 10.84 13.11
CA SER A 265 -12.64 11.30 14.47
C SER A 265 -13.52 10.44 15.35
N ILE A 266 -12.93 9.89 16.40
CA ILE A 266 -13.60 8.99 17.33
C ILE A 266 -13.77 9.71 18.67
N ILE A 267 -15.01 9.83 19.13
CA ILE A 267 -15.35 10.37 20.44
C ILE A 267 -15.82 9.21 21.32
N PRO A 268 -15.02 8.78 22.31
CA PRO A 268 -15.42 7.75 23.25
C PRO A 268 -16.68 8.15 24.02
N SER A 269 -17.45 7.17 24.48
CA SER A 269 -18.74 7.41 25.14
C SER A 269 -18.63 8.31 26.38
N GLY A 270 -17.54 8.21 27.14
CA GLY A 270 -17.27 9.07 28.30
C GLY A 270 -16.77 10.49 27.99
N LYS A 271 -16.69 10.90 26.72
CA LYS A 271 -16.16 12.21 26.30
C LYS A 271 -17.21 13.16 25.73
N HIS A 272 -18.46 12.70 25.60
CA HIS A 272 -19.62 13.53 25.28
C HIS A 272 -20.64 13.45 26.43
N TYR A 273 -21.67 14.30 26.42
CA TYR A 273 -22.75 14.26 27.41
C TYR A 273 -24.09 14.64 26.79
N ILE A 274 -25.19 14.35 27.49
CA ILE A 274 -26.52 14.83 27.11
C ILE A 274 -26.76 16.18 27.79
N GLY A 275 -26.96 17.23 26.99
CA GLY A 275 -27.30 18.58 27.43
C GLY A 275 -28.66 18.64 28.10
N LYS A 276 -28.95 19.76 28.79
CA LYS A 276 -30.26 19.97 29.46
C LYS A 276 -31.44 20.01 28.49
N ASP A 277 -31.14 20.29 27.23
CA ASP A 277 -32.04 20.32 26.08
C ASP A 277 -32.22 18.93 25.42
N GLY A 278 -31.59 17.89 25.97
CA GLY A 278 -31.65 16.53 25.43
C GLY A 278 -30.72 16.29 24.23
N LYS A 279 -29.87 17.26 23.87
CA LYS A 279 -28.93 17.13 22.74
C LYS A 279 -27.63 16.46 23.16
N ILE A 280 -27.04 15.66 22.25
CA ILE A 280 -25.71 15.11 22.45
C ILE A 280 -24.68 16.24 22.26
N MET A 281 -23.91 16.54 23.30
CA MET A 281 -22.91 17.59 23.31
C MET A 281 -21.51 16.98 23.19
N VAL A 282 -20.78 17.37 22.13
CA VAL A 282 -19.46 16.82 21.79
C VAL A 282 -18.34 17.88 21.88
N PRO A 283 -17.10 17.49 22.27
CA PRO A 283 -15.98 18.43 22.39
C PRO A 283 -15.51 18.88 21.01
N LEU A 284 -15.77 20.14 20.66
CA LEU A 284 -15.58 20.70 19.32
C LEU A 284 -14.16 20.51 18.78
N ALA A 285 -13.16 20.96 19.53
CA ALA A 285 -11.77 20.92 19.07
C ALA A 285 -11.26 19.50 18.89
N SER A 286 -11.62 18.59 19.81
CA SER A 286 -11.25 17.18 19.71
C SER A 286 -11.92 16.50 18.52
N ALA A 287 -13.21 16.79 18.29
CA ALA A 287 -13.97 16.26 17.17
C ALA A 287 -13.39 16.69 15.82
N LEU A 288 -13.04 17.97 15.68
CA LEU A 288 -12.70 18.58 14.41
C LEU A 288 -11.21 18.56 14.05
N ARG A 289 -10.30 18.68 15.03
CA ARG A 289 -8.85 18.66 14.75
C ARG A 289 -8.36 17.31 14.27
N GLN A 290 -8.95 16.21 14.74
CA GLN A 290 -8.68 14.87 14.20
C GLN A 290 -9.07 14.78 12.71
N LEU A 291 -10.07 15.55 12.29
CA LEU A 291 -10.49 15.70 10.89
C LEU A 291 -9.72 16.79 10.14
N GLN A 292 -8.59 17.27 10.67
CA GLN A 292 -7.76 18.34 10.08
C GLN A 292 -8.50 19.67 9.84
N PHE A 293 -9.47 20.01 10.70
CA PHE A 293 -9.98 21.39 10.76
C PHE A 293 -9.13 22.21 11.71
N ASP A 294 -8.90 23.46 11.36
CA ASP A 294 -8.41 24.47 12.29
C ASP A 294 -9.54 24.91 13.21
N VAL A 295 -9.27 24.93 14.52
CA VAL A 295 -10.21 25.43 15.53
C VAL A 295 -9.46 26.38 16.44
N ALA A 296 -9.73 27.68 16.29
CA ALA A 296 -9.11 28.76 17.03
C ALA A 296 -10.10 29.37 18.03
N TRP A 297 -9.71 29.47 19.29
CA TRP A 297 -10.53 30.11 20.32
C TRP A 297 -10.21 31.60 20.42
N ASN A 298 -11.24 32.44 20.35
CA ASN A 298 -11.16 33.87 20.59
C ASN A 298 -11.80 34.21 21.95
N GLY A 299 -10.96 34.34 22.99
CA GLY A 299 -11.42 34.63 24.34
C GLY A 299 -12.14 35.97 24.50
N LYS A 300 -11.79 36.99 23.72
CA LYS A 300 -12.43 38.31 23.75
C LYS A 300 -13.86 38.26 23.20
N ARG A 301 -14.06 37.54 22.09
CA ARG A 301 -15.36 37.37 21.44
C ARG A 301 -16.18 36.22 22.03
N LYS A 302 -15.59 35.42 22.92
CA LYS A 302 -16.15 34.15 23.41
C LYS A 302 -16.62 33.27 22.26
N ALA A 303 -15.80 33.14 21.23
CA ALA A 303 -16.14 32.45 19.99
C ALA A 303 -15.05 31.46 19.58
N ALA A 304 -15.45 30.36 18.95
CA ALA A 304 -14.53 29.43 18.30
C ALA A 304 -14.68 29.55 16.79
N ASP A 305 -13.57 29.88 16.14
CA ASP A 305 -13.42 30.05 14.70
C ASP A 305 -12.93 28.72 14.08
N ILE A 306 -13.58 28.29 13.00
CA ILE A 306 -13.43 26.95 12.42
C ILE A 306 -13.17 27.06 10.93
N SER A 307 -12.05 26.53 10.43
CA SER A 307 -11.72 26.50 9.01
C SER A 307 -11.22 25.13 8.53
N LYS A 308 -11.50 24.81 7.26
CA LYS A 308 -10.84 23.74 6.51
C LYS A 308 -10.92 24.02 5.00
N GLY A 309 -9.81 24.39 4.38
CA GLY A 309 -9.80 24.86 2.99
C GLY A 309 -10.73 26.08 2.81
N ALA A 310 -11.65 26.03 1.83
CA ALA A 310 -12.64 27.09 1.62
C ALA A 310 -13.81 27.08 2.62
N LEU A 311 -13.90 26.07 3.49
CA LEU A 311 -14.94 25.97 4.51
C LEU A 311 -14.59 26.87 5.70
N TRP A 312 -15.53 27.73 6.09
CA TRP A 312 -15.42 28.57 7.28
C TRP A 312 -16.72 28.57 8.09
N SER A 313 -16.60 28.56 9.41
CA SER A 313 -17.70 28.76 10.38
C SER A 313 -17.15 29.44 11.64
N SER A 314 -18.03 30.04 12.42
CA SER A 314 -17.70 30.56 13.75
C SER A 314 -18.89 30.33 14.68
N ILE A 315 -18.61 29.83 15.88
CA ILE A 315 -19.62 29.63 16.91
C ILE A 315 -19.39 30.60 18.07
N SER A 316 -20.47 31.11 18.65
CA SER A 316 -20.39 31.98 19.84
C SER A 316 -20.92 31.23 21.05
N LEU A 317 -20.17 31.29 22.15
CA LEU A 317 -20.55 30.66 23.41
C LEU A 317 -21.93 31.16 23.86
N ASN A 318 -22.77 30.24 24.34
CA ASN A 318 -24.13 30.50 24.84
C ASN A 318 -25.09 31.12 23.79
N LYS A 319 -24.82 30.95 22.50
CA LYS A 319 -25.69 31.43 21.42
C LYS A 319 -26.04 30.28 20.46
N ASP A 320 -27.30 29.87 20.44
CA ASP A 320 -27.85 28.91 19.48
C ASP A 320 -28.03 29.59 18.10
N SER A 321 -26.94 29.66 17.36
CA SER A 321 -26.87 30.30 16.04
C SER A 321 -25.63 29.82 15.30
N TYR A 322 -25.81 28.97 14.29
CA TYR A 322 -24.74 28.28 13.58
C TYR A 322 -24.82 28.52 12.08
N PHE A 323 -23.68 28.70 11.41
CA PHE A 323 -23.65 28.97 9.97
C PHE A 323 -22.48 28.27 9.30
N LEU A 324 -22.52 28.19 7.96
CA LEU A 324 -21.43 27.70 7.12
C LEU A 324 -21.19 28.68 5.97
N GLY A 325 -19.99 29.26 5.89
CA GLY A 325 -19.64 30.24 4.88
C GLY A 325 -20.57 31.45 4.87
N LYS A 326 -21.18 31.75 3.71
CA LYS A 326 -22.12 32.86 3.53
C LYS A 326 -23.60 32.49 3.74
N LYS A 327 -23.89 31.29 4.25
CA LYS A 327 -25.28 30.83 4.48
C LYS A 327 -25.89 31.50 5.72
N ALA A 328 -27.21 31.68 5.70
CA ALA A 328 -27.95 32.22 6.84
C ALA A 328 -27.78 31.32 8.08
N PRO A 329 -27.64 31.89 9.29
CA PRO A 329 -27.55 31.11 10.51
C PRO A 329 -28.81 30.28 10.79
N ARG A 330 -28.62 29.08 11.34
CA ARG A 330 -29.67 28.16 11.77
C ARG A 330 -29.54 27.86 13.26
N LYS A 331 -30.67 27.53 13.88
CA LYS A 331 -30.75 27.03 15.25
C LYS A 331 -30.71 25.51 15.26
N LEU A 332 -30.07 24.93 16.28
CA LEU A 332 -29.98 23.49 16.49
C LEU A 332 -30.70 23.05 17.78
N GLY A 333 -31.27 24.00 18.54
CA GLY A 333 -32.00 23.72 19.78
C GLY A 333 -31.11 23.58 21.01
N ALA A 334 -29.81 23.86 20.87
CA ALA A 334 -28.82 23.80 21.93
C ALA A 334 -27.69 24.79 21.60
N ALA A 335 -27.20 25.54 22.61
CA ALA A 335 -26.13 26.51 22.45
C ALA A 335 -24.75 25.91 22.77
N PRO A 336 -23.63 26.45 22.24
CA PRO A 336 -22.31 25.99 22.62
C PRO A 336 -22.02 26.32 24.09
N GLU A 337 -21.43 25.37 24.80
CA GLU A 337 -21.11 25.50 26.23
C GLU A 337 -19.62 25.30 26.48
N MET A 338 -19.10 25.88 27.56
CA MET A 338 -17.71 25.66 27.99
C MET A 338 -17.72 24.81 29.26
N ARG A 339 -17.06 23.66 29.23
CA ARG A 339 -16.92 22.77 30.38
C ARG A 339 -15.48 22.28 30.47
N ASN A 340 -14.89 22.38 31.65
CA ASN A 340 -13.51 21.93 31.91
C ASN A 340 -12.48 22.46 30.90
N GLY A 341 -12.61 23.72 30.48
CA GLY A 341 -11.70 24.34 29.50
C GLY A 341 -11.94 23.94 28.04
N HIS A 342 -12.95 23.13 27.75
CA HIS A 342 -13.31 22.71 26.40
C HIS A 342 -14.66 23.29 25.98
N VAL A 343 -14.75 23.67 24.70
CA VAL A 343 -16.02 24.08 24.08
C VAL A 343 -16.74 22.84 23.57
N TYR A 344 -17.99 22.68 24.00
CA TYR A 344 -18.90 21.64 23.58
C TYR A 344 -19.98 22.22 22.67
N VAL A 345 -20.34 21.47 21.65
CA VAL A 345 -21.37 21.83 20.66
C VAL A 345 -22.36 20.68 20.49
N PRO A 346 -23.59 20.96 20.03
CA PRO A 346 -24.53 19.91 19.66
C PRO A 346 -23.95 19.05 18.54
N LEU A 347 -24.16 17.74 18.59
CA LEU A 347 -23.67 16.81 17.57
C LEU A 347 -24.16 17.20 16.16
N GLU A 348 -25.37 17.75 16.08
CA GLU A 348 -25.99 18.26 14.87
C GLU A 348 -25.22 19.43 14.24
N PHE A 349 -24.36 20.11 14.99
CA PHE A 349 -23.46 21.10 14.39
C PHE A 349 -22.50 20.42 13.40
N LEU A 350 -22.01 19.23 13.74
CA LEU A 350 -21.11 18.48 12.88
C LEU A 350 -21.84 17.93 11.65
N SER A 351 -23.03 17.33 11.85
CA SER A 351 -23.79 16.73 10.75
C SER A 351 -24.49 17.77 9.87
N ASP A 352 -25.24 18.69 10.47
CA ASP A 352 -26.20 19.51 9.73
C ASP A 352 -25.59 20.81 9.24
N ILE A 353 -24.63 21.37 9.98
CA ILE A 353 -23.97 22.64 9.64
C ILE A 353 -22.68 22.39 8.86
N LEU A 354 -21.80 21.51 9.36
CA LEU A 354 -20.53 21.20 8.72
C LEU A 354 -20.64 20.08 7.65
N ASN A 355 -21.80 19.44 7.50
CA ASN A 355 -22.04 18.34 6.56
C ASN A 355 -21.08 17.15 6.75
N LEU A 356 -20.71 16.84 8.00
CA LEU A 356 -19.90 15.67 8.34
C LEU A 356 -20.81 14.43 8.49
N LYS A 357 -20.28 13.26 8.16
CA LYS A 357 -20.96 12.00 8.46
C LYS A 357 -20.75 11.67 9.93
N VAL A 358 -21.82 11.30 10.61
CA VAL A 358 -21.81 10.97 12.03
C VAL A 358 -22.55 9.65 12.23
N SER A 359 -21.96 8.71 12.95
CA SER A 359 -22.63 7.50 13.45
C SER A 359 -22.35 7.31 14.93
N GLN A 360 -23.31 6.73 15.65
CA GLN A 360 -23.15 6.35 17.05
C GLN A 360 -23.38 4.84 17.18
N ASP A 361 -22.47 4.14 17.86
CA ASP A 361 -22.62 2.71 18.11
C ASP A 361 -23.50 2.41 19.34
N LYS A 362 -23.78 1.13 19.56
CA LYS A 362 -24.57 0.63 20.70
C LYS A 362 -23.94 0.90 22.08
N HIS A 363 -22.67 1.26 22.13
CA HIS A 363 -21.93 1.58 23.35
C HIS A 363 -21.78 3.10 23.55
N GLY A 364 -22.40 3.90 22.69
CA GLY A 364 -22.38 5.35 22.73
C GLY A 364 -21.12 5.99 22.14
N GLN A 365 -20.19 5.23 21.55
CA GLN A 365 -19.07 5.82 20.81
C GLN A 365 -19.59 6.53 19.56
N ILE A 366 -19.07 7.73 19.29
CA ILE A 366 -19.44 8.52 18.11
C ILE A 366 -18.26 8.53 17.14
N THR A 367 -18.51 8.13 15.90
CA THR A 367 -17.55 8.17 14.79
C THR A 367 -17.97 9.27 13.82
N ILE A 368 -17.04 10.15 13.49
CA ILE A 368 -17.27 11.28 12.59
C ILE A 368 -16.31 11.16 11.42
N SER A 369 -16.78 11.34 10.20
CA SER A 369 -15.92 11.37 9.01
C SER A 369 -16.29 12.53 8.08
N LEU A 370 -15.37 12.88 7.18
CA LEU A 370 -15.72 13.75 6.05
C LEU A 370 -16.80 13.05 5.20
N ALA A 371 -17.72 13.82 4.64
CA ALA A 371 -18.60 13.30 3.60
C ALA A 371 -17.76 12.95 2.36
N GLY A 372 -17.86 11.72 1.87
CA GLY A 372 -17.25 11.31 0.60
C GLY A 372 -17.79 12.19 -0.53
N LYS A 373 -16.92 12.57 -1.47
CA LYS A 373 -17.35 13.17 -2.74
C LYS A 373 -18.09 12.14 -3.59
#